data_AF-A0AA51C9K5-F1
#
_entry.id   AF-A0AA51C9K5-F1
#
_cell.length_a   1.000
_cell.length_b   1.000
_cell.length_c   1.000
_cell.angle_alpha   90.00
_cell.angle_beta   90.00
_cell.angle_gamma   90.00
#
_symmetry.space_group_name_H-M   'P 1'
#
loop_
_entity.id
_entity.type
_entity.pdbx_description
1 polymer ?
#
loop_
_entity_poly.entity_id
_entity_poly.type
_entity_poly.pdbx_seq_one_letter_code
_entity_poly.pdbx_strand_id
1 'polypeptide(L)'
;MAVSIVKLIKQDMKYSSIICKWFYEWWGEDEGFTMEKMEAYVSNSICQDRIPQTHVLLEGKTIIGVYQLSVTDIDVRPDIYPWLINVYIDYPYRGKGYFKLLMASVKENCQLLGIEQNTLDCMKNTVGSS
;
A
#
# COMPACT_ATOMS: atom_id res chain seq x y z
N MET A 1 21.09 7.30 -4.98
CA MET A 1 19.82 7.40 -5.73
C MET A 1 18.78 7.87 -4.73
N ALA A 2 18.01 8.91 -5.05
CA ALA A 2 17.00 9.44 -4.13
C ALA A 2 15.68 8.68 -4.34
N VAL A 3 15.14 8.14 -3.25
CA VAL A 3 13.80 7.55 -3.23
C VAL A 3 12.83 8.49 -2.54
N SER A 4 11.57 8.48 -2.96
CA SER A 4 10.51 9.28 -2.38
C SER A 4 9.26 8.45 -2.16
N ILE A 5 8.51 8.77 -1.11
CA ILE A 5 7.22 8.15 -0.81
C ILE A 5 6.15 9.17 -1.13
N VAL A 6 5.18 8.78 -1.97
CA VAL A 6 4.09 9.66 -2.39
C VAL A 6 2.76 8.98 -2.19
N LYS A 7 1.78 9.73 -1.68
CA LYS A 7 0.38 9.31 -1.68
C LYS A 7 -0.17 9.43 -3.10
N LEU A 8 -0.76 8.37 -3.62
CA LEU A 8 -1.41 8.42 -4.92
C LEU A 8 -2.71 9.22 -4.82
N ILE A 9 -2.90 10.11 -5.79
CA ILE A 9 -4.17 10.79 -6.05
C ILE A 9 -4.64 10.46 -7.47
N LYS A 10 -5.85 10.90 -7.85
CA LYS A 10 -6.41 10.64 -9.20
C LYS A 10 -5.50 11.07 -10.36
N GLN A 11 -4.57 12.00 -10.15
CA GLN A 11 -3.61 12.43 -11.17
C GLN A 11 -2.49 11.41 -11.41
N ASP A 12 -2.28 10.48 -10.49
CA ASP A 12 -1.21 9.47 -10.52
C ASP A 12 -1.70 8.08 -10.97
N MET A 13 -2.86 8.01 -11.62
CA MET A 13 -3.44 6.76 -12.15
C MET A 13 -2.52 6.02 -13.12
N LYS A 14 -1.47 6.68 -13.65
CA LYS A 14 -0.40 6.02 -14.43
C LYS A 14 0.29 4.87 -13.67
N TYR A 15 0.29 4.90 -12.34
CA TYR A 15 0.89 3.83 -11.51
C TYR A 15 -0.09 2.71 -11.16
N SER A 16 -1.40 2.91 -11.36
CA SER A 16 -2.40 1.95 -10.91
C SER A 16 -2.26 0.62 -11.64
N SER A 17 -2.00 0.62 -12.95
CA SER A 17 -1.83 -0.61 -13.73
C SER A 17 -0.68 -1.49 -13.21
N ILE A 18 0.42 -0.89 -12.74
CA ILE A 18 1.55 -1.64 -12.17
C ILE A 18 1.16 -2.26 -10.82
N ILE A 19 0.47 -1.50 -9.98
CA ILE A 19 -0.02 -1.99 -8.68
C ILE A 19 -1.05 -3.10 -8.87
N CYS A 20 -2.00 -2.94 -9.80
CA CYS A 20 -2.97 -3.98 -10.13
C CYS A 20 -2.27 -5.27 -10.55
N LYS A 21 -1.25 -5.16 -11.40
CA LYS A 21 -0.46 -6.32 -11.83
C LYS A 21 0.22 -6.99 -10.63
N TRP A 22 0.90 -6.21 -9.78
CA TRP A 22 1.55 -6.77 -8.58
C TRP A 22 0.58 -7.46 -7.64
N PHE A 23 -0.57 -6.86 -7.37
CA PHE A 23 -1.58 -7.46 -6.48
C PHE A 23 -2.22 -8.70 -7.10
N TYR A 24 -2.50 -8.66 -8.41
CA TYR A 24 -3.04 -9.80 -9.14
C TYR A 24 -2.10 -11.00 -9.12
N GLU A 25 -0.82 -10.78 -9.45
CA GLU A 25 0.23 -11.82 -9.44
C GLU A 25 0.60 -12.30 -8.03
N TRP A 26 0.36 -11.48 -7.00
CA TRP A 26 0.72 -11.82 -5.63
C TRP A 26 -0.39 -12.60 -4.90
N TRP A 27 -1.64 -12.15 -4.97
CA TRP A 27 -2.75 -12.79 -4.23
C TRP A 27 -4.06 -12.80 -5.02
N GLY A 28 -4.25 -11.88 -5.96
CA GLY A 28 -5.52 -11.72 -6.66
C GLY A 28 -5.92 -12.96 -7.48
N GLU A 29 -4.98 -13.56 -8.21
CA GLU A 29 -5.25 -14.76 -9.01
C GLU A 29 -5.70 -15.94 -8.12
N ASP A 30 -4.98 -16.19 -7.02
CA ASP A 30 -5.28 -17.27 -6.08
C ASP A 30 -6.62 -17.05 -5.34
N GLU A 31 -7.02 -15.80 -5.12
CA GLU A 31 -8.32 -15.43 -4.53
C GLU A 31 -9.46 -15.36 -5.56
N GLY A 32 -9.20 -15.65 -6.85
CA GLY A 32 -10.21 -15.65 -7.90
C GLY A 32 -10.66 -14.25 -8.34
N PHE A 33 -9.83 -13.23 -8.11
CA PHE A 33 -10.03 -11.91 -8.70
C PHE A 33 -9.83 -11.97 -10.22
N THR A 34 -10.60 -11.17 -10.94
CA THR A 34 -10.30 -10.84 -12.33
C THR A 34 -9.46 -9.56 -12.36
N MET A 35 -8.73 -9.32 -13.45
CA MET A 35 -7.97 -8.07 -13.59
C MET A 35 -8.89 -6.83 -13.50
N GLU A 36 -10.11 -6.90 -14.03
CA GLU A 36 -11.12 -5.84 -13.91
C GLU A 36 -11.52 -5.57 -12.43
N LYS A 37 -11.72 -6.62 -11.63
CA LYS A 37 -11.99 -6.47 -10.19
C LYS A 37 -10.80 -5.86 -9.46
N MET A 38 -9.58 -6.22 -9.87
CA MET A 38 -8.35 -5.66 -9.29
C MET A 38 -8.19 -4.18 -9.63
N GLU A 39 -8.49 -3.77 -10.87
CA GLU A 39 -8.50 -2.37 -11.27
C GLU A 39 -9.53 -1.55 -10.49
N ALA A 40 -10.73 -2.08 -10.31
CA ALA A 40 -11.75 -1.45 -9.47
C ALA A 40 -11.28 -1.33 -8.00
N TYR A 41 -10.67 -2.39 -7.45
CA TYR A 41 -10.12 -2.39 -6.09
C TYR A 41 -9.06 -1.31 -5.89
N VAL A 42 -8.04 -1.26 -6.76
CA VAL A 42 -6.96 -0.27 -6.68
C VAL A 42 -7.49 1.14 -6.94
N SER A 43 -8.37 1.34 -7.92
CA SER A 43 -8.98 2.65 -8.20
C SER A 43 -9.75 3.20 -7.00
N ASN A 44 -10.53 2.35 -6.31
CA ASN A 44 -11.28 2.73 -5.11
C ASN A 44 -10.38 3.04 -3.90
N SER A 45 -9.16 2.49 -3.89
CA SER A 45 -8.16 2.73 -2.84
C SER A 45 -7.36 4.03 -2.99
N ILE A 46 -7.52 4.74 -4.11
CA ILE A 46 -6.85 6.01 -4.39
C ILE A 46 -7.78 7.16 -3.97
N CYS A 47 -7.75 7.49 -2.68
CA CYS A 47 -8.47 8.64 -2.13
C CYS A 47 -7.51 9.73 -1.63
N GLN A 48 -7.91 11.00 -1.83
CA GLN A 48 -7.11 12.15 -1.43
C GLN A 48 -7.27 12.48 0.07
N ASP A 49 -8.51 12.50 0.55
CA ASP A 49 -8.85 13.09 1.87
C ASP A 49 -9.42 12.08 2.87
N ARG A 50 -9.51 10.81 2.50
CA ARG A 50 -10.07 9.73 3.34
C ARG A 50 -9.35 8.42 3.12
N ILE A 51 -9.57 7.47 4.03
CA ILE A 51 -9.15 6.08 3.91
C ILE A 51 -10.22 5.34 3.08
N PRO A 52 -9.87 4.42 2.18
CA PRO A 52 -8.54 3.87 1.90
C PRO A 52 -7.55 4.83 1.21
N GLN A 53 -6.26 4.70 1.54
CA GLN A 53 -5.17 5.46 0.89
C GLN A 53 -4.09 4.53 0.37
N THR A 54 -3.58 4.81 -0.82
CA THR A 54 -2.46 4.09 -1.42
C THR A 54 -1.22 4.97 -1.46
N HIS A 55 -0.12 4.44 -0.96
CA HIS A 55 1.17 5.12 -0.96
C HIS A 55 2.18 4.27 -1.71
N VAL A 56 3.03 4.93 -2.50
CA VAL A 56 4.02 4.26 -3.32
C VAL A 56 5.42 4.77 -3.02
N LEU A 57 6.38 3.87 -3.10
CA LEU A 57 7.80 4.18 -3.07
C LEU A 57 8.29 4.33 -4.51
N LEU A 58 8.87 5.48 -4.81
CA LEU A 58 9.42 5.81 -6.12
C LEU A 58 10.94 5.90 -6.06
N GLU A 59 11.61 5.31 -7.04
CA GLU A 59 12.99 5.65 -7.40
C GLU A 59 12.94 6.45 -8.70
N GLY A 60 13.05 7.77 -8.58
CA GLY A 60 12.81 8.69 -9.71
C GLY A 60 11.37 8.63 -10.20
N LYS A 61 11.14 8.02 -11.37
CA LYS A 61 9.79 7.83 -11.95
C LYS A 61 9.29 6.38 -11.85
N THR A 62 10.11 5.48 -11.33
CA THR A 62 9.84 4.05 -11.24
C THR A 62 9.20 3.72 -9.90
N ILE A 63 8.06 3.04 -9.92
CA ILE A 63 7.48 2.48 -8.70
C ILE A 63 8.27 1.22 -8.30
N ILE A 64 8.74 1.20 -7.06
CA ILE A 64 9.55 0.11 -6.51
C ILE A 64 8.92 -0.53 -5.27
N GLY A 65 7.82 0.05 -4.78
CA GLY A 65 7.04 -0.50 -3.69
C GLY A 65 5.72 0.22 -3.47
N VAL A 66 4.84 -0.40 -2.70
CA VAL A 66 3.50 0.10 -2.38
C VAL A 66 3.09 -0.36 -0.98
N TYR A 67 2.27 0.45 -0.32
CA TYR A 67 1.44 0.01 0.80
C TYR A 67 0.08 0.71 0.74
N GLN A 68 -0.91 0.11 1.40
CA GLN A 68 -2.24 0.68 1.51
C GLN A 68 -2.68 0.79 2.96
N LEU A 69 -3.44 1.83 3.26
CA LEU A 69 -4.18 1.99 4.51
C LEU A 69 -5.64 1.69 4.22
N SER A 70 -6.26 0.82 5.01
CA SER A 70 -7.69 0.46 4.90
C SER A 70 -8.44 0.72 6.21
N VAL A 71 -9.73 1.02 6.11
CA VAL A 71 -10.62 1.16 7.28
C VAL A 71 -10.98 -0.21 7.84
N THR A 72 -11.19 -1.18 6.96
CA THR A 72 -11.70 -2.50 7.31
C THR A 72 -10.83 -3.56 6.66
N ASP A 73 -10.26 -4.43 7.49
CA ASP A 73 -9.58 -5.65 7.03
C ASP A 73 -9.86 -6.85 7.95
N ILE A 74 -10.45 -6.61 9.13
CA ILE A 74 -10.88 -7.64 10.07
C ILE A 74 -12.19 -7.22 10.74
N ASP A 75 -13.26 -8.02 10.56
CA ASP A 75 -14.55 -7.81 11.21
C ASP A 75 -14.50 -7.95 12.75
N VAL A 76 -13.48 -8.61 13.28
CA VAL A 76 -13.37 -8.94 14.72
C VAL A 76 -12.66 -7.88 15.58
N ARG A 77 -12.04 -6.85 14.98
CA ARG A 77 -11.38 -5.73 15.70
C ARG A 77 -11.58 -4.37 14.98
N PRO A 78 -12.84 -3.91 14.83
CA PRO A 78 -13.14 -2.60 14.23
C PRO A 78 -12.65 -1.43 15.09
N ASP A 79 -12.28 -1.68 16.34
CA ASP A 79 -11.71 -0.72 17.29
C ASP A 79 -10.25 -0.35 16.98
N ILE A 80 -9.58 -1.15 16.13
CA ILE A 80 -8.23 -0.86 15.68
C ILE A 80 -8.28 -0.48 14.21
N TYR A 81 -8.09 0.81 13.91
CA TYR A 81 -8.07 1.33 12.54
C TYR A 81 -7.11 2.53 12.46
N PRO A 82 -6.44 2.72 11.31
CA PRO A 82 -6.53 1.97 10.07
C PRO A 82 -5.60 0.74 10.03
N TRP A 83 -5.90 -0.18 9.11
CA TRP A 83 -5.10 -1.37 8.85
C TRP A 83 -4.05 -1.07 7.79
N LEU A 84 -2.81 -1.55 8.01
CA LEU A 84 -1.75 -1.51 7.02
C LEU A 84 -1.82 -2.80 6.19
N ILE A 85 -2.20 -2.67 4.92
CA ILE A 85 -2.41 -3.80 4.03
C ILE A 85 -1.59 -3.68 2.75
N ASN A 86 -1.44 -4.79 2.05
CA ASN A 86 -0.85 -4.87 0.71
C ASN A 86 0.53 -4.20 0.62
N VAL A 87 1.39 -4.48 1.60
CA VAL A 87 2.75 -3.97 1.63
C VAL A 87 3.62 -4.84 0.72
N TYR A 88 4.10 -4.24 -0.36
CA TYR A 88 4.87 -4.93 -1.39
C TYR A 88 6.08 -4.13 -1.82
N ILE A 89 7.24 -4.79 -1.93
CA ILE A 89 8.44 -4.26 -2.58
C ILE A 89 8.72 -5.11 -3.82
N ASP A 90 9.00 -4.44 -4.94
CA ASP A 90 9.37 -5.10 -6.18
C ASP A 90 10.64 -5.93 -5.99
N TYR A 91 10.65 -7.14 -6.55
CA TYR A 91 11.66 -8.17 -6.25
C TYR A 91 13.11 -7.69 -6.43
N PRO A 92 13.48 -6.93 -7.49
CA PRO A 92 14.85 -6.41 -7.67
C PRO A 92 15.29 -5.35 -6.64
N TYR A 93 14.36 -4.86 -5.82
CA TYR A 93 14.57 -3.79 -4.85
C TYR A 93 14.53 -4.28 -3.39
N ARG A 94 14.30 -5.58 -3.17
CA ARG A 94 14.45 -6.22 -1.85
C ARG A 94 15.93 -6.29 -1.43
N GLY A 95 16.22 -6.50 -0.14
CA GLY A 95 17.59 -6.47 0.39
C GLY A 95 18.16 -5.06 0.64
N LYS A 96 17.45 -3.99 0.24
CA LYS A 96 17.98 -2.61 0.23
C LYS A 96 17.45 -1.71 1.35
N GLY A 97 16.67 -2.27 2.28
CA GLY A 97 16.09 -1.51 3.42
C GLY A 97 14.85 -0.67 3.06
N TYR A 98 14.34 -0.74 1.83
CA TYR A 98 13.15 -0.01 1.40
C TYR A 98 11.87 -0.38 2.14
N PHE A 99 11.75 -1.63 2.60
CA PHE A 99 10.66 -2.03 3.47
C PHE A 99 10.62 -1.21 4.76
N LYS A 100 11.78 -1.05 5.43
CA LYS A 100 11.89 -0.24 6.65
C LYS A 100 11.54 1.22 6.40
N LEU A 101 11.92 1.75 5.24
CA LEU A 101 11.56 3.10 4.82
C LEU A 101 10.05 3.28 4.65
N LEU A 102 9.37 2.32 4.01
CA LEU A 102 7.91 2.31 3.91
C LEU A 102 7.26 2.31 5.30
N MET A 103 7.71 1.43 6.19
CA MET A 103 7.14 1.32 7.54
C MET A 103 7.33 2.60 8.38
N ALA A 104 8.46 3.30 8.23
CA ALA A 104 8.66 4.60 8.84
C ALA A 104 7.63 5.63 8.33
N SER A 105 7.38 5.65 7.02
CA SER A 105 6.40 6.57 6.43
C SER A 105 4.95 6.27 6.83
N VAL A 106 4.62 5.01 7.14
CA VAL A 106 3.26 4.65 7.59
C VAL A 106 2.94 5.40 8.88
N LYS A 107 3.89 5.42 9.82
CA LYS A 107 3.73 6.13 11.09
C LYS A 107 3.52 7.63 10.88
N GLU A 108 4.34 8.24 10.04
CA GLU A 108 4.23 9.68 9.70
C GLU A 108 2.88 10.02 9.06
N ASN A 109 2.44 9.22 8.07
CA ASN A 109 1.17 9.46 7.38
C ASN A 109 -0.04 9.22 8.29
N CYS A 110 0.01 8.25 9.21
CA CYS A 110 -1.06 8.06 10.20
C CYS A 110 -1.14 9.25 11.17
N GLN A 111 0.00 9.80 11.61
CA GLN A 111 0.04 11.00 12.44
C GLN A 111 -0.56 12.22 11.74
N LEU A 112 -0.27 12.39 10.44
CA LEU A 112 -0.89 13.45 9.62
C LEU A 112 -2.41 13.33 9.50
N LEU A 113 -2.95 12.11 9.66
CA LEU A 113 -4.39 11.85 9.68
C LEU A 113 -4.99 11.98 11.09
N GLY A 114 -4.21 12.34 12.11
CA GLY A 114 -4.66 12.45 13.50
C GLY A 114 -4.87 11.10 14.20
N ILE A 115 -4.21 10.04 13.72
CA ILE A 115 -4.38 8.68 14.23
C ILE A 115 -3.22 8.37 15.19
N GLU A 116 -3.52 8.15 16.47
CA GLU A 116 -2.53 7.88 17.51
C GLU A 116 -2.18 6.38 17.70
N GLN A 117 -2.93 5.46 17.07
CA GLN A 117 -2.71 4.02 17.22
C GLN A 117 -1.47 3.50 16.46
N ASN A 118 -0.85 2.44 17.00
CA ASN A 118 0.23 1.71 16.35
C ASN A 118 -0.29 0.88 15.17
N THR A 119 -0.52 1.52 14.02
CA THR A 119 -0.94 0.89 12.74
C THR A 119 -0.05 -0.31 12.33
N LEU A 120 1.21 -0.33 12.78
CA LEU A 120 2.17 -1.42 12.52
C LEU A 120 1.75 -2.75 13.18
N ASP A 121 0.94 -2.72 14.24
CA ASP A 121 0.41 -3.93 14.88
C ASP A 121 -0.75 -4.55 14.05
N CYS A 122 -1.22 -3.83 13.03
CA CYS A 122 -2.35 -4.18 12.16
C CYS A 122 -1.91 -4.49 10.72
N MET A 123 -0.80 -5.21 10.57
CA MET A 123 -0.27 -5.63 9.28
C MET A 123 -0.94 -6.91 8.77
N LYS A 124 -1.45 -6.87 7.55
CA LYS A 124 -1.88 -8.06 6.79
C LYS A 124 -1.33 -8.00 5.37
N ASN A 125 -1.08 -9.17 4.79
CA ASN A 125 -0.47 -9.34 3.47
C ASN A 125 0.80 -8.49 3.32
N THR A 126 1.91 -9.01 3.83
CA THR A 126 3.22 -8.35 3.76
C THR A 126 4.18 -9.21 2.97
N VAL A 127 4.57 -8.76 1.78
CA VAL A 127 5.69 -9.34 1.03
C VAL A 127 6.80 -8.30 0.97
N GLY A 128 7.54 -8.27 2.08
CA GLY A 128 8.71 -7.45 2.32
C GLY A 128 9.79 -8.31 2.96
N SER A 129 10.04 -9.48 2.38
CA SER A 129 11.15 -10.33 2.78
C SER A 129 12.45 -9.55 2.56
N SER A 130 13.02 -9.11 3.68
CA SER A 130 14.38 -8.66 3.94
C SER A 130 15.28 -8.56 2.71
#